data_AF-A0A7Y0WPM7-F1
#
_entry.id   AF-A0A7Y0WPM7-F1
#
_cell.length_a   1.000
_cell.length_b   1.000
_cell.length_c   1.000
_cell.angle_alpha   90.00
_cell.angle_beta   90.00
_cell.angle_gamma   90.00
#
_symmetry.space_group_name_H-M   'P 1'
#
loop_
_entity.id
_entity.type
_entity.pdbx_description
1 polymer ?
#
loop_
_entity_poly.entity_id
_entity_poly.type
_entity_poly.pdbx_seq_one_letter_code
_entity_poly.pdbx_strand_id
1 'polypeptide(L)'
;MGKLFLFVLFGCSASICAEGGSYSLNPSFHDAQTVEFVSMDGERGRTIKGRLSGKNGVQYHIPDVCEPEGGEAALVDAYAVKGKESYFLFTCAWNVQHSGVGIEGTQYETFVYTQGNPGLIVRQAEFSRNLSGYEGRLEGGVRSHFWYSKRKIASVKMLELEAGKSMDSISLASSVVRDRLSDADVDAIKAYLGGERIQQLLVDSPVGRSTVVAYNDIGYALAFAGEEVMAYEILKRVEAVAPGRVVLKLNIADVLWSSDKEQSRVYYKQYVSLMGEAGKERLIPLRVIERINSN
;
A
#
# COMPACT_ATOMS: atom_id res chain seq x y z
N MET A 1 -9.10 -29.20 72.35
CA MET A 1 -10.26 -29.03 71.46
C MET A 1 -10.62 -27.55 71.44
N GLY A 2 -10.61 -26.77 70.38
CA GLY A 2 -10.07 -26.83 69.02
C GLY A 2 -10.12 -25.38 68.53
N LYS A 3 -9.04 -24.85 67.95
CA LYS A 3 -9.03 -23.48 67.38
C LYS A 3 -9.47 -23.58 65.92
N LEU A 4 -10.65 -23.02 65.64
CA LEU A 4 -11.22 -22.88 64.31
C LEU A 4 -10.43 -21.80 63.55
N PHE A 5 -9.70 -22.18 62.50
CA PHE A 5 -9.07 -21.23 61.58
C PHE A 5 -10.08 -20.86 60.48
N LEU A 6 -10.47 -19.60 60.46
CA LEU A 6 -11.28 -18.99 59.41
C LEU A 6 -10.35 -18.67 58.23
N PHE A 7 -10.45 -19.44 57.14
CA PHE A 7 -9.76 -19.13 55.89
C PHE A 7 -10.51 -18.01 55.16
N VAL A 8 -9.92 -16.83 55.10
CA VAL A 8 -10.34 -15.74 54.22
C VAL A 8 -9.77 -16.02 52.84
N LEU A 9 -10.64 -16.37 51.89
CA LEU A 9 -10.30 -16.45 50.47
C LEU A 9 -10.16 -15.02 49.94
N PHE A 10 -8.92 -14.59 49.72
CA PHE A 10 -8.61 -13.41 48.91
C PHE A 10 -8.95 -13.73 47.45
N GLY A 11 -10.07 -13.18 46.97
CA GLY A 11 -10.38 -13.16 45.55
C GLY A 11 -9.37 -12.28 44.82
N CYS A 12 -8.50 -12.91 44.04
CA CYS A 12 -7.61 -12.22 43.11
C CYS A 12 -8.45 -11.76 41.92
N SER A 13 -8.93 -10.52 41.93
CA SER A 13 -9.51 -9.89 40.75
C SER A 13 -8.40 -9.65 39.74
N ALA A 14 -8.30 -10.53 38.74
CA ALA A 14 -7.46 -10.35 37.58
C ALA A 14 -7.86 -9.04 36.89
N SER A 15 -7.02 -8.01 37.03
CA SER A 15 -7.16 -6.79 36.23
C SER A 15 -6.72 -7.14 34.82
N ILE A 16 -7.68 -7.21 33.90
CA ILE A 16 -7.41 -7.31 32.46
C ILE A 16 -6.76 -5.97 32.09
N CYS A 17 -5.44 -5.97 31.84
CA CYS A 17 -4.72 -4.78 31.38
C CYS A 17 -5.10 -4.52 29.92
N ALA A 18 -6.13 -3.70 29.73
CA ALA A 18 -6.53 -3.25 28.40
C ALA A 18 -5.53 -2.20 27.90
N GLU A 19 -4.70 -2.54 26.91
CA GLU A 19 -3.86 -1.57 26.20
C GLU A 19 -4.73 -0.80 25.20
N GLY A 20 -4.80 0.52 25.35
CA GLY A 20 -5.60 1.39 24.49
C GLY A 20 -4.76 2.40 23.71
N GLY A 21 -5.16 2.69 22.47
CA GLY A 21 -4.56 3.71 21.60
C GLY A 21 -5.58 4.74 21.15
N SER A 22 -5.22 6.03 21.16
CA SER A 22 -6.06 7.13 20.69
C SER A 22 -5.44 7.81 19.47
N TYR A 23 -6.23 8.05 18.44
CA TYR A 23 -5.80 8.58 17.14
C TYR A 23 -6.61 9.81 16.78
N SER A 24 -5.93 10.89 16.39
CA SER A 24 -6.58 12.08 15.85
C SER A 24 -6.99 11.86 14.40
N LEU A 25 -8.22 12.25 14.06
CA LEU A 25 -8.77 12.23 12.71
C LEU A 25 -8.56 13.60 12.07
N ASN A 26 -7.72 13.64 11.04
CA ASN A 26 -7.56 14.81 10.17
C ASN A 26 -7.58 14.35 8.69
N PRO A 27 -8.64 14.67 7.92
CA PRO A 27 -9.82 15.45 8.31
C PRO A 27 -10.66 14.76 9.39
N SER A 28 -11.61 15.48 10.01
CA SER A 28 -12.56 14.86 10.92
C SER A 28 -13.53 13.95 10.16
N PHE A 29 -13.96 12.87 10.80
CA PHE A 29 -15.06 12.05 10.30
C PHE A 29 -16.37 12.62 10.84
N HIS A 30 -17.01 13.49 10.05
CA HIS A 30 -18.13 14.31 10.50
C HIS A 30 -17.73 15.15 11.74
N ASP A 31 -18.40 14.94 12.88
CA ASP A 31 -18.10 15.58 14.16
C ASP A 31 -17.07 14.82 15.00
N ALA A 32 -16.75 13.58 14.63
CA ALA A 32 -15.73 12.76 15.28
C ALA A 32 -14.33 13.27 14.95
N GLN A 33 -13.55 13.55 16.00
CA GLN A 33 -12.19 14.08 15.89
C GLN A 33 -11.14 13.09 16.37
N THR A 34 -11.55 12.14 17.20
CA THR A 34 -10.66 11.09 17.70
C THR A 34 -11.32 9.73 17.57
N VAL A 35 -10.49 8.70 17.46
CA VAL A 35 -10.89 7.32 17.62
C VAL A 35 -10.01 6.67 18.67
N GLU A 36 -10.63 5.92 19.56
CA GLU A 36 -9.96 5.14 20.59
C GLU A 36 -10.17 3.67 20.31
N PHE A 37 -9.09 2.91 20.36
CA PHE A 37 -9.12 1.46 20.25
C PHE A 37 -8.63 0.84 21.55
N VAL A 38 -9.26 -0.25 21.95
CA VAL A 38 -8.93 -1.01 23.15
C VAL A 38 -8.69 -2.45 22.76
N SER A 39 -7.51 -2.95 23.11
CA SER A 39 -7.15 -4.36 22.96
C SER A 39 -7.68 -5.16 24.15
N MET A 40 -8.25 -6.34 23.86
CA MET A 40 -8.73 -7.27 24.86
C MET A 40 -8.23 -8.68 24.53
N ASP A 41 -7.52 -9.28 25.46
CA ASP A 41 -7.07 -10.66 25.35
C ASP A 41 -8.27 -11.61 25.57
N GLY A 42 -8.41 -12.62 24.70
CA GLY A 42 -9.45 -13.65 24.78
C GLY A 42 -8.89 -15.04 24.48
N GLU A 43 -9.74 -16.07 24.61
CA GLU A 43 -9.32 -17.47 24.42
C GLU A 43 -8.79 -17.77 23.00
N ARG A 44 -9.21 -16.99 22.00
CA ARG A 44 -8.80 -17.12 20.59
C ARG A 44 -7.70 -16.14 20.15
N GLY A 45 -7.11 -15.42 21.11
CA GLY A 45 -6.12 -14.36 20.86
C GLY A 45 -6.65 -12.97 21.21
N ARG A 46 -5.82 -11.95 20.97
CA ARG A 46 -6.17 -10.55 21.21
C ARG A 46 -7.10 -10.00 20.14
N THR A 47 -8.15 -9.34 20.62
CA THR A 47 -9.14 -8.63 19.81
C THR A 47 -9.04 -7.12 19.99
N ILE A 48 -9.43 -6.34 18.99
CA ILE A 48 -9.42 -4.87 19.07
C ILE A 48 -10.84 -4.33 18.81
N LYS A 49 -11.32 -3.48 19.71
CA LYS A 49 -12.60 -2.75 19.56
C LYS A 49 -12.38 -1.25 19.57
N GLY A 50 -13.17 -0.53 18.78
CA GLY A 50 -13.03 0.91 18.62
C GLY A 50 -14.24 1.74 19.05
N ARG A 51 -14.01 3.01 19.35
CA ARG A 51 -15.03 4.03 19.55
C ARG A 51 -14.57 5.36 18.99
N LEU A 52 -15.43 6.02 18.22
CA LEU A 52 -15.21 7.39 17.73
C LEU A 52 -15.81 8.39 18.72
N SER A 53 -15.09 9.50 18.94
CA SER A 53 -15.51 10.57 19.85
C SER A 53 -15.51 11.92 19.13
N GLY A 54 -16.63 12.64 19.24
CA GLY A 54 -16.83 13.97 18.66
C GLY A 54 -16.78 15.12 19.66
N LYS A 55 -16.72 16.35 19.13
CA LYS A 55 -16.57 17.61 19.92
C LYS A 55 -17.64 17.83 21.00
N ASN A 56 -18.82 17.24 20.82
CA ASN A 56 -19.97 17.45 21.71
C ASN A 56 -20.27 16.22 22.59
N GLY A 57 -19.30 15.32 22.77
CA GLY A 57 -19.50 14.07 23.51
C GLY A 57 -20.33 13.01 22.76
N VAL A 58 -20.66 13.26 21.49
CA VAL A 58 -21.24 12.26 20.60
C VAL A 58 -20.23 11.14 20.43
N GLN A 59 -20.67 9.91 20.67
CA GLN A 59 -19.86 8.72 20.53
C GLN A 59 -20.48 7.80 19.50
N TYR A 60 -19.66 7.29 18.58
CA TYR A 60 -20.06 6.25 17.66
C TYR A 60 -19.36 4.96 18.05
N HIS A 61 -20.14 3.90 18.27
CA HIS A 61 -19.58 2.59 18.51
C HIS A 61 -19.21 1.95 17.17
N ILE A 62 -17.96 1.48 17.06
CA ILE A 62 -17.51 0.69 15.92
C ILE A 62 -18.00 -0.75 16.15
N PRO A 63 -18.90 -1.29 15.31
CA PRO A 63 -19.51 -2.58 15.55
C PRO A 63 -18.56 -3.75 15.27
N ASP A 64 -17.62 -3.57 14.34
CA ASP A 64 -16.67 -4.62 13.99
C ASP A 64 -15.52 -4.69 15.01
N VAL A 65 -15.01 -5.90 15.17
CA VAL A 65 -13.92 -6.26 16.06
C VAL A 65 -12.83 -6.85 15.19
N CYS A 66 -11.58 -6.45 15.41
CA CYS A 66 -10.47 -7.18 14.79
C CYS A 66 -10.32 -8.50 15.51
N GLU A 67 -10.86 -9.56 14.91
CA GLU A 67 -10.86 -10.91 15.46
C GLU A 67 -10.12 -11.84 14.50
N PRO A 68 -8.87 -12.21 14.81
CA PRO A 68 -8.08 -13.03 13.91
C PRO A 68 -8.55 -14.48 13.95
N GLU A 69 -8.36 -15.23 12.86
CA GLU A 69 -8.53 -16.69 12.81
C GLU A 69 -7.38 -17.44 13.53
N GLY A 70 -6.76 -16.80 14.53
CA GLY A 70 -5.54 -17.20 15.24
C GLY A 70 -4.46 -16.12 15.21
N GLY A 71 -3.68 -16.04 16.29
CA GLY A 71 -2.64 -15.01 16.46
C GLY A 71 -3.13 -13.75 17.18
N GLU A 72 -2.29 -12.72 17.17
CA GLU A 72 -2.52 -11.45 17.87
C GLU A 72 -2.90 -10.36 16.87
N ALA A 73 -4.13 -9.83 16.94
CA ALA A 73 -4.50 -8.70 16.11
C ALA A 73 -3.78 -7.42 16.55
N ALA A 74 -3.28 -6.68 15.56
CA ALA A 74 -2.66 -5.37 15.73
C ALA A 74 -3.37 -4.33 14.87
N LEU A 75 -3.57 -3.13 15.41
CA LEU A 75 -4.07 -2.00 14.65
C LEU A 75 -2.91 -1.39 13.85
N VAL A 76 -3.04 -1.40 12.52
CA VAL A 76 -2.02 -0.87 11.59
C VAL A 76 -2.19 0.63 11.42
N ASP A 77 -3.43 1.07 11.15
CA ASP A 77 -3.74 2.48 10.95
C ASP A 77 -5.23 2.76 11.21
N ALA A 78 -5.55 4.01 11.53
CA ALA A 78 -6.91 4.52 11.65
C ALA A 78 -6.95 6.00 11.25
N TYR A 79 -7.82 6.34 10.30
CA TYR A 79 -7.88 7.69 9.72
C TYR A 79 -9.21 7.94 9.01
N ALA A 80 -9.45 9.20 8.62
CA ALA A 80 -10.59 9.56 7.81
C ALA A 80 -10.17 10.06 6.43
N VAL A 81 -11.02 9.85 5.43
CA VAL A 81 -10.85 10.30 4.05
C VAL A 81 -12.07 11.11 3.66
N LYS A 82 -11.85 12.27 3.04
CA LYS A 82 -12.94 13.11 2.52
C LYS A 82 -13.09 12.91 1.01
N GLY A 83 -14.20 12.29 0.60
CA GLY A 83 -14.67 12.20 -0.78
C GLY A 83 -15.97 13.00 -0.96
N LYS A 84 -16.91 12.47 -1.75
CA LYS A 84 -18.31 12.93 -1.77
C LYS A 84 -18.91 12.75 -0.38
N GLU A 85 -18.69 11.58 0.21
CA GLU A 85 -18.97 11.31 1.62
C GLU A 85 -17.71 11.46 2.49
N SER A 86 -17.89 11.49 3.81
CA SER A 86 -16.78 11.30 4.75
C SER A 86 -16.66 9.81 5.06
N TYR A 87 -15.46 9.27 4.96
CA TYR A 87 -15.16 7.87 5.25
C TYR A 87 -14.25 7.78 6.47
N PHE A 88 -14.55 6.84 7.37
CA PHE A 88 -13.64 6.44 8.42
C PHE A 88 -13.10 5.06 8.10
N LEU A 89 -11.78 4.90 8.18
CA LEU A 89 -11.07 3.67 7.88
C LEU A 89 -10.21 3.27 9.06
N PHE A 90 -10.14 1.98 9.33
CA PHE A 90 -9.05 1.41 10.10
C PHE A 90 -8.67 0.05 9.54
N THR A 91 -7.39 -0.28 9.67
CA THR A 91 -6.84 -1.55 9.18
C THR A 91 -6.24 -2.30 10.34
N CYS A 92 -6.64 -3.55 10.48
CA CYS A 92 -6.03 -4.50 11.39
C CYS A 92 -5.18 -5.50 10.62
N ALA A 93 -4.14 -5.99 11.28
CA ALA A 93 -3.30 -7.04 10.74
C ALA A 93 -2.98 -8.09 11.78
N TRP A 94 -2.81 -9.33 11.33
CA TRP A 94 -2.34 -10.44 12.15
C TRP A 94 -1.58 -11.44 11.30
N ASN A 95 -0.67 -12.15 11.94
CA ASN A 95 0.10 -13.21 11.30
C ASN A 95 -0.75 -14.46 11.15
N VAL A 96 -0.72 -15.06 9.97
CA VAL A 96 -1.38 -16.31 9.63
C VAL A 96 -0.31 -17.34 9.34
N GLN A 97 -0.37 -18.48 10.02
CA GLN A 97 0.57 -19.57 9.83
C GLN A 97 -0.14 -20.92 9.91
N HIS A 98 -0.24 -21.60 8.77
CA HIS A 98 -0.76 -22.96 8.67
C HIS A 98 0.30 -23.85 8.03
N SER A 99 1.22 -24.37 8.86
CA SER A 99 2.36 -25.18 8.42
C SER A 99 1.95 -26.44 7.66
N GLY A 100 0.78 -27.01 7.95
CA GLY A 100 0.25 -28.20 7.25
C GLY A 100 -0.14 -27.97 5.79
N VAL A 101 -0.40 -26.72 5.38
CA VAL A 101 -0.80 -26.34 4.00
C VAL A 101 0.12 -25.28 3.39
N GLY A 102 1.22 -24.92 4.07
CA GLY A 102 2.24 -24.00 3.56
C GLY A 102 1.85 -22.52 3.52
N ILE A 103 0.73 -22.15 4.16
CA ILE A 103 0.27 -20.76 4.27
C ILE A 103 1.05 -20.05 5.37
N GLU A 104 1.69 -18.94 5.04
CA GLU A 104 2.48 -18.12 5.97
C GLU A 104 2.53 -16.67 5.50
N GLY A 105 2.10 -15.74 6.34
CA GLY A 105 2.02 -14.33 5.96
C GLY A 105 1.24 -13.48 6.95
N THR A 106 0.78 -12.33 6.48
CA THR A 106 0.02 -11.36 7.25
C THR A 106 -1.29 -11.06 6.54
N GLN A 107 -2.40 -11.29 7.25
CA GLN A 107 -3.72 -10.86 6.82
C GLN A 107 -3.90 -9.39 7.20
N TYR A 108 -4.41 -8.59 6.26
CA TYR A 108 -4.82 -7.21 6.47
C TYR A 108 -6.33 -7.11 6.24
N GLU A 109 -7.06 -6.69 7.28
CA GLU A 109 -8.49 -6.42 7.17
C GLU A 109 -8.73 -4.92 7.40
N THR A 110 -9.24 -4.27 6.35
CA THR A 110 -9.61 -2.85 6.37
C THR A 110 -11.12 -2.73 6.52
N PHE A 111 -11.55 -1.96 7.50
CA PHE A 111 -12.96 -1.62 7.72
C PHE A 111 -13.19 -0.19 7.26
N VAL A 112 -14.23 0.03 6.45
CA VAL A 112 -14.63 1.34 5.93
C VAL A 112 -16.03 1.66 6.42
N TYR A 113 -16.22 2.85 6.96
CA TYR A 113 -17.53 3.34 7.40
C TYR A 113 -17.87 4.68 6.79
N THR A 114 -19.15 4.89 6.55
CA THR A 114 -19.75 6.21 6.34
C THR A 114 -20.70 6.52 7.49
N GLN A 115 -21.13 7.77 7.61
CA GLN A 115 -22.23 8.10 8.49
C GLN A 115 -23.55 7.55 7.91
N GLY A 116 -24.39 7.00 8.79
CA GLY A 116 -25.77 6.67 8.49
C GLY A 116 -26.71 7.74 9.06
N ASN A 117 -27.68 7.32 9.86
CA ASN A 117 -28.46 8.25 10.68
C ASN A 117 -27.56 8.91 11.75
N PRO A 118 -27.93 10.09 12.30
CA PRO A 118 -27.18 10.73 13.37
C PRO A 118 -26.85 9.76 14.52
N GLY A 119 -25.58 9.70 14.92
CA GLY A 119 -25.10 8.77 15.96
C GLY A 119 -24.82 7.33 15.49
N LEU A 120 -25.05 7.00 14.21
CA LEU A 120 -24.76 5.68 13.64
C LEU A 120 -23.75 5.76 12.49
N ILE A 121 -22.91 4.73 12.43
CA ILE A 121 -21.99 4.48 11.32
C ILE A 121 -22.41 3.21 10.58
N VAL A 122 -22.22 3.20 9.27
CA VAL A 122 -22.62 2.10 8.38
C VAL A 122 -21.37 1.54 7.72
N ARG A 123 -21.16 0.23 7.86
CA ARG A 123 -20.03 -0.46 7.23
C ARG A 123 -20.23 -0.54 5.72
N GLN A 124 -19.23 -0.12 4.97
CA GLN A 124 -19.15 -0.24 3.52
C GLN A 124 -18.42 -1.55 3.18
N ALA A 125 -19.16 -2.66 3.11
CA ALA A 125 -18.59 -4.00 2.99
C ALA A 125 -17.78 -4.21 1.69
N GLU A 126 -18.21 -3.63 0.57
CA GLU A 126 -17.48 -3.71 -0.69
C GLU A 126 -16.15 -2.96 -0.64
N PHE A 127 -16.14 -1.74 -0.10
CA PHE A 127 -14.91 -0.96 0.06
C PHE A 127 -13.94 -1.61 1.04
N SER A 128 -14.47 -2.14 2.15
CA SER A 128 -13.69 -2.89 3.14
C SER A 128 -12.99 -4.08 2.49
N ARG A 129 -13.71 -4.87 1.68
CA ARG A 129 -13.14 -6.02 0.96
C ARG A 129 -12.07 -5.61 -0.05
N ASN A 130 -12.31 -4.57 -0.84
CA ASN A 130 -11.37 -4.11 -1.87
C ASN A 130 -10.08 -3.50 -1.27
N LEU A 131 -10.12 -3.04 -0.02
CA LEU A 131 -8.96 -2.49 0.70
C LEU A 131 -8.33 -3.48 1.69
N SER A 132 -8.85 -4.70 1.77
CA SER A 132 -8.28 -5.80 2.55
C SER A 132 -7.43 -6.68 1.65
N GLY A 133 -6.57 -7.51 2.23
CA GLY A 133 -5.76 -8.44 1.45
C GLY A 133 -4.78 -9.21 2.30
N TYR A 134 -3.96 -10.01 1.64
CA TYR A 134 -3.00 -10.89 2.29
C TYR A 134 -1.62 -10.70 1.67
N GLU A 135 -0.60 -10.55 2.50
CA GLU A 135 0.80 -10.51 2.11
C GLU A 135 1.51 -11.76 2.61
N GLY A 136 2.07 -12.56 1.71
CA GLY A 136 2.84 -13.75 2.08
C GLY A 136 2.61 -14.93 1.14
N ARG A 137 2.88 -16.13 1.63
CA ARG A 137 2.74 -17.38 0.89
C ARG A 137 1.37 -18.01 1.14
N LEU A 138 0.76 -18.46 0.05
CA LEU A 138 -0.48 -19.24 0.03
C LEU A 138 -0.19 -20.74 -0.17
N GLU A 139 -1.24 -21.54 -0.14
CA GLU A 139 -1.17 -22.96 -0.47
C GLU A 139 -0.55 -23.18 -1.86
N GLY A 140 0.33 -24.18 -1.97
CA GLY A 140 1.08 -24.46 -3.20
C GLY A 140 2.28 -23.53 -3.45
N GLY A 141 2.60 -22.63 -2.51
CA GLY A 141 3.81 -21.81 -2.56
C GLY A 141 3.67 -20.50 -3.34
N VAL A 142 2.47 -20.20 -3.85
CA VAL A 142 2.18 -18.95 -4.56
C VAL A 142 2.30 -17.77 -3.58
N ARG A 143 2.94 -16.68 -4.01
CA ARG A 143 2.98 -15.43 -3.25
C ARG A 143 1.75 -14.57 -3.54
N SER A 144 1.20 -13.97 -2.50
CA SER A 144 0.14 -12.97 -2.55
C SER A 144 0.66 -11.69 -1.92
N HIS A 145 0.14 -10.57 -2.40
CA HIS A 145 0.64 -9.24 -2.07
C HIS A 145 -0.50 -8.31 -1.69
N PHE A 146 -0.29 -7.52 -0.65
CA PHE A 146 -1.26 -6.53 -0.18
C PHE A 146 -0.91 -5.11 -0.64
N TRP A 147 -1.66 -4.58 -1.61
CA TRP A 147 -1.28 -3.37 -2.33
C TRP A 147 -1.49 -2.05 -1.60
N TYR A 148 -2.38 -2.03 -0.60
CA TYR A 148 -2.90 -0.78 -0.02
C TYR A 148 -2.46 -0.59 1.43
N SER A 149 -1.23 -1.00 1.77
CA SER A 149 -0.69 -0.95 3.13
C SER A 149 -0.42 0.46 3.65
N LYS A 150 -0.19 1.43 2.76
CA LYS A 150 0.06 2.83 3.14
C LYS A 150 -1.22 3.66 3.07
N ARG A 151 -1.46 4.45 4.12
CA ARG A 151 -2.57 5.42 4.22
C ARG A 151 -2.83 6.19 2.93
N LYS A 152 -1.79 6.77 2.33
CA LYS A 152 -1.91 7.59 1.11
C LYS A 152 -2.43 6.80 -0.08
N ILE A 153 -1.97 5.55 -0.25
CA ILE A 153 -2.38 4.68 -1.34
C ILE A 153 -3.81 4.18 -1.10
N ALA A 154 -4.11 3.68 0.10
CA ALA A 154 -5.45 3.24 0.48
C ALA A 154 -6.49 4.36 0.38
N SER A 155 -6.14 5.60 0.75
CA SER A 155 -7.02 6.77 0.61
C SER A 155 -7.38 7.04 -0.85
N VAL A 156 -6.40 6.95 -1.77
CA VAL A 156 -6.66 7.13 -3.20
C VAL A 156 -7.51 5.98 -3.73
N LYS A 157 -7.21 4.73 -3.35
CA LYS A 157 -8.02 3.57 -3.75
C LYS A 157 -9.47 3.71 -3.27
N MET A 158 -9.67 4.17 -2.04
CA MET A 158 -11.00 4.45 -1.50
C MET A 158 -11.78 5.45 -2.36
N LEU A 159 -11.16 6.57 -2.74
CA LEU A 159 -11.79 7.57 -3.61
C LEU A 159 -12.04 7.04 -5.03
N GLU A 160 -11.21 6.14 -5.55
CA GLU A 160 -11.45 5.47 -6.83
C GLU A 160 -12.67 4.53 -6.75
N LEU A 161 -12.81 3.78 -5.65
CA LEU A 161 -13.97 2.94 -5.40
C LEU A 161 -15.26 3.76 -5.26
N GLU A 162 -15.22 4.91 -4.56
CA GLU A 162 -16.35 5.87 -4.51
C GLU A 162 -16.72 6.39 -5.91
N ALA A 163 -15.73 6.55 -6.79
CA ALA A 163 -15.94 6.94 -8.19
C ALA A 163 -16.43 5.77 -9.08
N GLY A 164 -16.62 4.57 -8.52
CA GLY A 164 -17.06 3.38 -9.24
C GLY A 164 -15.95 2.70 -10.07
N LYS A 165 -14.68 3.00 -9.78
CA LYS A 165 -13.55 2.39 -10.49
C LYS A 165 -13.12 1.10 -9.79
N SER A 166 -13.24 -0.01 -10.50
CA SER A 166 -12.71 -1.31 -10.05
C SER A 166 -11.19 -1.39 -10.22
N MET A 167 -10.68 -0.84 -11.32
CA MET A 167 -9.25 -0.83 -11.66
C MET A 167 -8.54 0.41 -11.15
N ASP A 168 -7.28 0.22 -10.75
CA ASP A 168 -6.42 1.30 -10.28
C ASP A 168 -6.11 2.25 -11.43
N SER A 169 -6.25 3.56 -11.22
CA SER A 169 -5.78 4.52 -12.21
C SER A 169 -4.27 4.44 -12.41
N ILE A 170 -3.77 4.98 -13.53
CA ILE A 170 -2.33 5.12 -13.78
C ILE A 170 -1.59 5.85 -12.64
N SER A 171 -2.23 6.81 -11.98
CA SER A 171 -1.64 7.52 -10.83
C SER A 171 -1.57 6.67 -9.57
N LEU A 172 -2.59 5.84 -9.31
CA LEU A 172 -2.58 4.91 -8.19
C LEU A 172 -1.58 3.78 -8.45
N ALA A 173 -1.57 3.23 -9.66
CA ALA A 173 -0.62 2.21 -10.08
C ALA A 173 0.83 2.67 -9.94
N SER A 174 1.15 3.88 -10.40
CA SER A 174 2.47 4.49 -10.18
C SER A 174 2.82 4.66 -8.69
N SER A 175 1.83 4.93 -7.84
CA SER A 175 2.05 5.07 -6.40
C SER A 175 2.32 3.74 -5.71
N VAL A 176 1.56 2.68 -6.04
CA VAL A 176 1.78 1.31 -5.56
C VAL A 176 3.17 0.82 -5.98
N VAL A 177 3.51 1.01 -7.25
CA VAL A 177 4.80 0.57 -7.80
C VAL A 177 5.98 1.29 -7.14
N ARG A 178 5.86 2.59 -6.86
CA ARG A 178 6.92 3.33 -6.15
C ARG A 178 7.12 2.85 -4.71
N ASP A 179 6.04 2.45 -4.03
CA ASP A 179 6.11 1.88 -2.68
C ASP A 179 6.85 0.53 -2.71
N ARG A 180 6.51 -0.36 -3.66
CA ARG A 180 7.22 -1.63 -3.84
C ARG A 180 8.67 -1.47 -4.28
N LEU A 181 8.97 -0.44 -5.08
CA LEU A 181 10.34 -0.08 -5.42
C LEU A 181 11.15 0.36 -4.21
N SER A 182 10.57 1.11 -3.26
CA SER A 182 11.32 1.50 -2.05
C SER A 182 11.69 0.33 -1.17
N ASP A 183 10.91 -0.75 -1.22
CA ASP A 183 11.17 -2.00 -0.51
C ASP A 183 12.00 -3.00 -1.33
N ALA A 184 12.38 -2.64 -2.57
CA ALA A 184 13.04 -3.50 -3.55
C ALA A 184 12.28 -4.83 -3.80
N ASP A 185 10.95 -4.80 -3.69
CA ASP A 185 10.08 -5.97 -3.80
C ASP A 185 9.78 -6.32 -5.26
N VAL A 186 10.75 -6.99 -5.89
CA VAL A 186 10.70 -7.38 -7.31
C VAL A 186 9.50 -8.26 -7.62
N ASP A 187 9.17 -9.22 -6.75
CA ASP A 187 8.07 -10.16 -6.98
C ASP A 187 6.73 -9.42 -6.99
N ALA A 188 6.50 -8.51 -6.03
CA ALA A 188 5.28 -7.72 -6.00
C ALA A 188 5.18 -6.76 -7.19
N ILE A 189 6.29 -6.17 -7.65
CA ILE A 189 6.29 -5.34 -8.85
C ILE A 189 5.82 -6.15 -10.07
N LYS A 190 6.35 -7.36 -10.27
CA LYS A 190 5.94 -8.24 -11.38
C LYS A 190 4.48 -8.66 -11.28
N ALA A 191 4.05 -9.08 -10.09
CA ALA A 191 2.68 -9.51 -9.85
C ALA A 191 1.69 -8.36 -10.09
N TYR A 192 2.03 -7.15 -9.65
CA TYR A 192 1.20 -5.97 -9.85
C TYR A 192 1.16 -5.56 -11.33
N LEU A 193 2.33 -5.43 -11.96
CA LEU A 193 2.50 -4.98 -13.35
C LEU A 193 2.43 -6.14 -14.36
N GLY A 194 1.51 -7.08 -14.15
CA GLY A 194 1.22 -8.12 -15.13
C GLY A 194 0.79 -7.53 -16.48
N GLY A 195 1.07 -8.26 -17.57
CA GLY A 195 0.84 -7.79 -18.94
C GLY A 195 -0.59 -7.31 -19.19
N GLU A 196 -1.60 -8.03 -18.69
CA GLU A 196 -3.02 -7.62 -18.80
C GLU A 196 -3.27 -6.26 -18.14
N ARG A 197 -2.78 -6.05 -16.91
CA ARG A 197 -2.95 -4.76 -16.22
C ARG A 197 -2.28 -3.64 -16.99
N ILE A 198 -1.08 -3.85 -17.51
CA ILE A 198 -0.38 -2.81 -18.29
C ILE A 198 -1.17 -2.44 -19.55
N GLN A 199 -1.69 -3.44 -20.28
CA GLN A 199 -2.54 -3.17 -21.44
C GLN A 199 -3.80 -2.40 -21.06
N GLN A 200 -4.46 -2.78 -19.96
CA GLN A 200 -5.63 -2.07 -19.46
C GLN A 200 -5.30 -0.62 -19.10
N LEU A 201 -4.19 -0.37 -18.39
CA LEU A 201 -3.74 0.98 -18.07
C LEU A 201 -3.51 1.82 -19.33
N LEU A 202 -2.87 1.24 -20.35
CA LEU A 202 -2.62 1.91 -21.64
C LEU A 202 -3.91 2.24 -22.41
N VAL A 203 -4.95 1.40 -22.28
CA VAL A 203 -6.26 1.64 -22.86
C VAL A 203 -7.00 2.75 -22.10
N ASP A 204 -7.06 2.65 -20.77
CA ASP A 204 -7.82 3.57 -19.92
C ASP A 204 -7.17 4.95 -19.79
N SER A 205 -5.84 5.01 -19.90
CA SER A 205 -5.06 6.24 -19.73
C SER A 205 -3.81 6.22 -20.61
N PRO A 206 -3.94 6.40 -21.93
CA PRO A 206 -2.82 6.32 -22.87
C PRO A 206 -1.63 7.21 -22.48
N VAL A 207 -0.45 6.84 -22.96
CA VAL A 207 0.77 7.63 -22.74
C VAL A 207 0.58 9.02 -23.36
N GLY A 208 0.59 10.04 -22.52
CA GLY A 208 0.32 11.43 -22.87
C GLY A 208 0.98 12.36 -21.87
N ARG A 209 0.93 13.68 -22.14
CA ARG A 209 1.66 14.69 -21.34
C ARG A 209 1.37 14.62 -19.83
N SER A 210 0.14 14.26 -19.44
CA SER A 210 -0.26 14.12 -18.03
C SER A 210 0.15 12.79 -17.40
N THR A 211 0.46 11.75 -18.19
CA THR A 211 0.74 10.39 -17.71
C THR A 211 2.21 9.98 -17.90
N VAL A 212 3.01 10.76 -18.64
CA VAL A 212 4.43 10.44 -18.91
C VAL A 212 5.28 10.19 -17.67
N VAL A 213 5.01 10.87 -16.55
CA VAL A 213 5.75 10.64 -15.30
C VAL A 213 5.44 9.24 -14.77
N ALA A 214 4.16 8.90 -14.68
CA ALA A 214 3.71 7.61 -14.17
C ALA A 214 4.21 6.45 -15.05
N TYR A 215 4.13 6.58 -16.38
CA TYR A 215 4.65 5.55 -17.28
C TYR A 215 6.17 5.44 -17.27
N ASN A 216 6.91 6.54 -17.06
CA ASN A 216 8.35 6.47 -16.86
C ASN A 216 8.70 5.72 -15.56
N ASP A 217 7.94 5.96 -14.48
CA ASP A 217 8.11 5.25 -13.21
C ASP A 217 7.80 3.75 -13.36
N ILE A 218 6.72 3.40 -14.09
CA ILE A 218 6.36 2.00 -14.41
C ILE A 218 7.44 1.34 -15.27
N GLY A 219 7.92 2.00 -16.32
CA GLY A 219 8.98 1.46 -17.17
C GLY A 219 10.28 1.23 -16.40
N TYR A 220 10.64 2.14 -15.49
CA TYR A 220 11.76 1.93 -14.58
C TYR A 220 11.53 0.75 -13.64
N ALA A 221 10.32 0.60 -13.08
CA ALA A 221 10.02 -0.51 -12.18
C ALA A 221 10.06 -1.87 -12.84
N LEU A 222 9.53 -1.97 -14.07
CA LEU A 222 9.64 -3.17 -14.90
C LEU A 222 11.11 -3.53 -15.15
N ALA A 223 11.93 -2.54 -15.52
CA ALA A 223 13.37 -2.74 -15.71
C ALA A 223 14.06 -3.24 -14.44
N PHE A 224 13.74 -2.63 -13.29
CA PHE A 224 14.24 -3.04 -11.98
C PHE A 224 13.85 -4.47 -11.63
N ALA A 225 12.65 -4.89 -12.03
CA ALA A 225 12.19 -6.26 -11.86
C ALA A 225 12.75 -7.24 -12.90
N GLY A 226 13.52 -6.78 -13.90
CA GLY A 226 14.05 -7.62 -14.97
C GLY A 226 13.06 -7.90 -16.12
N GLU A 227 11.93 -7.19 -16.17
CA GLU A 227 10.97 -7.23 -17.28
C GLU A 227 11.41 -6.29 -18.42
N GLU A 228 12.64 -6.46 -18.91
CA GLU A 228 13.35 -5.52 -19.78
C GLU A 228 12.60 -5.24 -21.11
N VAL A 229 11.99 -6.26 -21.71
CA VAL A 229 11.25 -6.12 -22.98
C VAL A 229 10.06 -5.18 -22.81
N MET A 230 9.25 -5.42 -21.77
CA MET A 230 8.07 -4.61 -21.49
C MET A 230 8.44 -3.21 -20.99
N ALA A 231 9.50 -3.12 -20.19
CA ALA A 231 10.07 -1.84 -19.77
C ALA A 231 10.45 -0.99 -20.98
N TYR A 232 11.20 -1.55 -21.93
CA TYR A 232 11.61 -0.84 -23.14
C TYR A 232 10.41 -0.37 -23.96
N GLU A 233 9.40 -1.21 -24.15
CA GLU A 233 8.19 -0.84 -24.89
C GLU A 233 7.50 0.38 -24.27
N ILE A 234 7.29 0.37 -22.95
CA ILE A 234 6.66 1.48 -22.24
C ILE A 234 7.51 2.75 -22.33
N LEU A 235 8.82 2.65 -22.07
CA LEU A 235 9.72 3.80 -22.10
C LEU A 235 9.81 4.42 -23.52
N LYS A 236 9.74 3.61 -24.58
CA LYS A 236 9.70 4.11 -25.96
C LYS A 236 8.40 4.87 -26.27
N ARG A 237 7.26 4.43 -25.73
CA ARG A 237 6.00 5.20 -25.81
C ARG A 237 6.12 6.53 -25.07
N VAL A 238 6.77 6.56 -23.90
CA VAL A 238 7.04 7.81 -23.16
C VAL A 238 7.95 8.73 -23.98
N GLU A 239 8.98 8.19 -24.63
CA GLU A 239 9.92 8.98 -25.43
C GLU A 239 9.24 9.66 -26.61
N ALA A 240 8.32 8.97 -27.29
CA ALA A 240 7.55 9.53 -28.39
C ALA A 240 6.76 10.79 -27.96
N VAL A 241 6.34 10.87 -26.70
CA VAL A 241 5.57 12.00 -26.15
C VAL A 241 6.47 13.06 -25.49
N ALA A 242 7.56 12.64 -24.85
CA ALA A 242 8.44 13.50 -24.06
C ALA A 242 9.93 13.24 -24.34
N PRO A 243 10.41 13.50 -25.57
CA PRO A 243 11.77 13.12 -25.98
C PRO A 243 12.88 13.85 -25.21
N GLY A 244 12.61 15.03 -24.66
CA GLY A 244 13.55 15.80 -23.85
C GLY A 244 13.62 15.41 -22.37
N ARG A 245 12.89 14.36 -21.94
CA ARG A 245 12.91 13.93 -20.53
C ARG A 245 14.26 13.31 -20.19
N VAL A 246 15.08 14.03 -19.42
CA VAL A 246 16.46 13.62 -19.12
C VAL A 246 16.56 12.22 -18.50
N VAL A 247 15.82 11.96 -17.42
CA VAL A 247 15.85 10.66 -16.71
C VAL A 247 15.38 9.49 -17.58
N LEU A 248 14.51 9.75 -18.57
CA LEU A 248 14.04 8.70 -19.49
C LEU A 248 15.20 8.14 -20.32
N LYS A 249 16.15 8.98 -20.73
CA LYS A 249 17.33 8.56 -21.49
C LYS A 249 18.19 7.59 -20.69
N LEU A 250 18.39 7.89 -19.41
CA LEU A 250 19.08 6.97 -18.49
C LEU A 250 18.33 5.65 -18.35
N ASN A 251 17.01 5.69 -18.16
CA ASN A 251 16.21 4.48 -17.99
C ASN A 251 16.23 3.58 -19.25
N ILE A 252 16.10 4.16 -20.44
CA ILE A 252 16.20 3.39 -21.70
C ILE A 252 17.61 2.82 -21.87
N ALA A 253 18.65 3.62 -21.57
CA ALA A 253 20.03 3.14 -21.64
C ALA A 253 20.29 1.97 -20.69
N ASP A 254 19.78 2.04 -19.46
CA ASP A 254 19.92 0.99 -18.45
C ASP A 254 19.25 -0.30 -18.92
N VAL A 255 18.04 -0.22 -19.49
CA VAL A 255 17.32 -1.38 -20.05
C VAL A 255 18.04 -2.03 -21.23
N LEU A 256 18.58 -1.24 -22.15
CA LEU A 256 19.24 -1.76 -23.35
C LEU A 256 20.65 -2.31 -23.08
N TRP A 257 21.22 -2.12 -21.89
CA TRP A 257 22.62 -2.41 -21.63
C TRP A 257 23.00 -3.88 -21.84
N SER A 258 22.10 -4.80 -21.50
CA SER A 258 22.27 -6.25 -21.64
C SER A 258 22.07 -6.71 -23.09
N SER A 259 21.15 -6.09 -23.83
CA SER A 259 20.65 -6.58 -25.12
C SER A 259 21.21 -5.85 -26.34
N ASP A 260 21.42 -4.53 -26.26
CA ASP A 260 21.89 -3.66 -27.35
C ASP A 260 22.79 -2.55 -26.80
N LYS A 261 24.05 -2.92 -26.58
CA LYS A 261 25.06 -2.01 -26.02
C LYS A 261 25.30 -0.77 -26.88
N GLU A 262 25.24 -0.90 -28.20
CA GLU A 262 25.47 0.23 -29.10
C GLU A 262 24.38 1.28 -28.94
N GLN A 263 23.12 0.86 -28.99
CA GLN A 263 21.99 1.76 -28.78
C GLN A 263 21.97 2.30 -27.34
N SER A 264 22.30 1.47 -26.35
CA SER A 264 22.43 1.88 -24.95
C SER A 264 23.45 3.02 -24.79
N ARG A 265 24.63 2.92 -25.40
CA ARG A 265 25.65 4.01 -25.39
C ARG A 265 25.14 5.29 -26.02
N VAL A 266 24.34 5.22 -27.07
CA VAL A 266 23.71 6.41 -27.68
C VAL A 266 22.82 7.12 -26.65
N TYR A 267 21.97 6.38 -25.92
CA TYR A 267 21.12 6.97 -24.89
C TYR A 267 21.91 7.52 -23.69
N TYR A 268 22.98 6.86 -23.25
CA TYR A 268 23.85 7.42 -22.21
C TYR A 268 24.49 8.74 -22.64
N LYS A 269 24.99 8.84 -23.88
CA LYS A 269 25.55 10.09 -24.41
C LYS A 269 24.50 11.20 -24.45
N GLN A 270 23.26 10.89 -24.86
CA GLN A 270 22.14 11.85 -24.81
C GLN A 270 21.85 12.30 -23.37
N TYR A 271 21.81 11.37 -22.42
CA TYR A 271 21.62 11.68 -21.00
C TYR A 271 22.72 12.63 -20.47
N VAL A 272 23.99 12.33 -20.77
CA VAL A 272 25.13 13.18 -20.36
C VAL A 272 25.02 14.58 -20.96
N SER A 273 24.69 14.72 -22.25
CA SER A 273 24.48 16.03 -22.90
C SER A 273 23.40 16.83 -22.18
N LEU A 274 22.24 16.23 -21.95
CA LEU A 274 21.10 16.90 -21.30
C LEU A 274 21.38 17.28 -19.84
N MET A 275 22.15 16.46 -19.11
CA MET A 275 22.58 16.79 -17.75
C MET A 275 23.58 17.95 -17.74
N GLY A 276 24.47 18.03 -18.74
CA GLY A 276 25.39 19.15 -18.91
C GLY A 276 24.69 20.46 -19.26
N GLU A 277 23.76 20.42 -20.21
CA GLU A 277 22.90 21.58 -20.56
C GLU A 277 22.12 22.12 -19.35
N ALA A 278 21.78 21.24 -18.39
CA ALA A 278 21.10 21.60 -17.16
C ALA A 278 22.04 22.00 -15.99
N GLY A 279 23.36 22.00 -16.19
CA GLY A 279 24.35 22.28 -15.14
C GLY A 279 24.36 21.27 -13.99
N LYS A 280 24.03 20.01 -14.29
CA LYS A 280 23.85 18.90 -13.33
C LYS A 280 24.88 17.78 -13.51
N GLU A 281 26.03 18.06 -14.10
CA GLU A 281 27.07 17.09 -14.41
C GLU A 281 27.50 16.27 -13.18
N ARG A 282 27.52 16.90 -12.00
CA ARG A 282 27.86 16.25 -10.73
C ARG A 282 26.89 15.15 -10.29
N LEU A 283 25.69 15.11 -10.87
CA LEU A 283 24.67 14.11 -10.58
C LEU A 283 24.70 12.93 -11.57
N ILE A 284 25.59 12.96 -12.58
CA ILE A 284 25.74 11.86 -13.54
C ILE A 284 26.33 10.65 -12.79
N PRO A 285 25.64 9.50 -12.75
CA PRO A 285 26.16 8.31 -12.09
C PRO A 285 27.44 7.80 -12.76
N LEU A 286 28.44 7.35 -11.98
CA LEU A 286 29.72 6.86 -12.51
C LEU A 286 29.53 5.75 -13.57
N ARG A 287 28.57 4.85 -13.35
CA ARG A 287 28.22 3.76 -14.28
C ARG A 287 27.94 4.23 -15.70
N VAL A 288 27.43 5.46 -15.87
CA VAL A 288 27.12 6.03 -17.19
C VAL A 288 28.42 6.25 -17.97
N ILE A 289 29.43 6.83 -17.32
CA ILE A 289 30.73 7.11 -17.94
C ILE A 289 31.46 5.81 -18.26
N GLU A 290 31.42 4.84 -17.34
CA GLU A 290 31.99 3.50 -17.55
C GLU A 290 31.36 2.79 -18.75
N ARG A 291 30.02 2.76 -18.84
CA ARG A 291 29.29 2.11 -19.93
C ARG A 291 29.53 2.78 -21.29
N ILE A 292 29.67 4.11 -21.33
CA ILE A 292 30.04 4.84 -22.56
C ILE A 292 31.43 4.41 -23.06
N ASN A 293 32.38 4.17 -22.15
CA ASN A 293 33.79 3.92 -22.48
C ASN A 293 34.17 2.43 -22.57
N SER A 294 33.32 1.53 -22.09
CA SER A 294 33.55 0.09 -22.21
C SER A 294 33.43 -0.39 -23.66
N ASN A 295 34.34 -1.27 -24.08
CA ASN A 295 34.32 -1.93 -25.40
C ASN A 295 33.22 -2.99 -25.50
#